data_AF-A0A6J7VJW0-F1
#
_entry.id   AF-A0A6J7VJW0-F1
#
_cell.length_a   1.000
_cell.length_b   1.000
_cell.length_c   1.000
_cell.angle_alpha   90.00
_cell.angle_beta   90.00
_cell.angle_gamma   90.00
#
_symmetry.space_group_name_H-M   'P 1'
#
loop_
_entity.id
_entity.type
_entity.pdbx_description
1 polymer ?
#
loop_
_entity_poly.entity_id
_entity_poly.type
_entity_poly.pdbx_seq_one_letter_code
_entity_poly.pdbx_strand_id
1 'polypeptide(L)'
;MTSYASLTTIVRSVGSDHIDPREVASDWIPRLRDVLMHGVNVRKAQEYPDAIFYDMMFRDFITDQFGVITQIYDALGLPMTDEAARDMQAFIDANPPGVHGTHEYQPDQYGIDPAAVRGEFREYIDHFDLPPE
;
A
#
# COMPACT_ATOMS: atom_id res chain seq x y z
N MET A 1 5.14 3.81 6.46
CA MET A 1 5.32 3.34 7.85
C MET A 1 4.48 4.09 8.87
N THR A 2 4.56 5.42 8.97
CA THR A 2 3.86 6.21 10.01
C THR A 2 2.35 5.99 10.05
N SER A 3 1.69 5.95 8.88
CA SER A 3 0.26 5.63 8.75
C SER A 3 -0.09 4.26 9.35
N TYR A 4 0.71 3.24 9.04
CA TYR A 4 0.50 1.87 9.52
C TYR A 4 0.67 1.77 11.04
N ALA A 5 1.70 2.42 11.59
CA ALA A 5 1.93 2.47 13.04
C ALA A 5 0.78 3.18 13.76
N SER A 6 0.25 4.28 13.20
CA SER A 6 -0.93 4.98 13.74
C SER A 6 -2.16 4.08 13.77
N LEU A 7 -2.50 3.43 12.66
CA LEU A 7 -3.64 2.52 12.59
C LEU A 7 -3.49 1.37 13.60
N THR A 8 -2.30 0.78 13.69
CA THR A 8 -2.05 -0.34 14.60
C THR A 8 -2.19 0.06 16.05
N THR A 9 -1.72 1.25 16.43
CA THR A 9 -1.91 1.79 17.78
C THR A 9 -3.40 1.93 18.11
N ILE A 10 -4.22 2.45 17.19
CA ILE A 10 -5.68 2.55 17.37
C ILE A 10 -6.33 1.18 17.51
N VAL A 11 -5.94 0.21 16.68
CA VAL A 11 -6.49 -1.15 16.77
C VAL A 11 -6.11 -1.82 18.09
N ARG A 12 -4.86 -1.68 18.54
CA ARG A 12 -4.39 -2.22 19.82
C ARG A 12 -5.12 -1.56 21.01
N SER A 13 -5.53 -0.30 20.92
CA SER A 13 -6.19 0.42 22.02
C SER A 13 -7.60 -0.09 22.33
N VAL A 14 -8.18 -0.88 21.45
CA VAL A 14 -9.45 -1.57 21.72
C VAL A 14 -9.26 -2.70 22.74
N GLY A 15 -8.08 -3.31 22.81
CA GLY A 15 -7.80 -4.49 23.64
C GLY A 15 -6.72 -4.32 24.71
N SER A 16 -6.07 -3.16 24.80
CA SER A 16 -5.01 -2.88 25.77
C SER A 16 -4.99 -1.40 26.17
N ASP A 17 -4.84 -1.15 27.47
CA ASP A 17 -4.58 0.19 28.02
C ASP A 17 -3.08 0.56 27.96
N HIS A 18 -2.22 -0.37 27.58
CA HIS A 18 -0.77 -0.20 27.52
C HIS A 18 -0.26 -0.41 26.10
N ILE A 19 0.05 0.68 25.41
CA ILE A 19 0.57 0.68 24.04
C ILE A 19 1.70 1.68 23.94
N ASP A 20 2.87 1.21 23.53
CA ASP A 20 3.98 2.07 23.13
C ASP A 20 3.98 2.20 21.58
N PRO A 21 3.70 3.39 21.02
CA PRO A 21 3.75 3.62 19.58
C PRO A 21 5.13 3.35 18.96
N ARG A 22 6.21 3.46 19.74
CA ARG A 22 7.58 3.16 19.29
C ARG A 22 7.82 1.67 19.18
N GLU A 23 7.33 0.90 20.15
CA GLU A 23 7.35 -0.55 20.08
C GLU A 23 6.55 -1.05 18.88
N VAL A 24 5.36 -0.48 18.64
CA VAL A 24 4.53 -0.77 17.47
C VAL A 24 5.33 -0.57 16.18
N ALA A 25 5.98 0.58 16.01
CA ALA A 25 6.77 0.83 14.80
C ALA A 25 7.96 -0.13 14.68
N SER A 26 8.71 -0.35 15.77
CA SER A 26 9.88 -1.23 15.79
C SER A 26 9.53 -2.69 15.46
N ASP A 27 8.38 -3.17 15.89
CA ASP A 27 7.88 -4.52 15.60
C ASP A 27 7.43 -4.66 14.13
N TRP A 28 6.79 -3.62 13.58
CA TRP A 28 6.20 -3.70 12.25
C TRP A 28 7.14 -3.39 11.09
N ILE A 29 8.17 -2.54 11.28
CA ILE A 29 9.16 -2.24 10.23
C ILE A 29 9.75 -3.52 9.61
N PRO A 30 10.37 -4.43 10.37
CA PRO A 30 10.97 -5.64 9.79
C PRO A 30 9.92 -6.58 9.19
N ARG A 31 8.74 -6.71 9.82
CA ARG A 31 7.66 -7.57 9.32
C ARG A 31 7.14 -7.11 7.97
N LEU A 32 6.92 -5.81 7.81
CA LEU A 32 6.46 -5.24 6.54
C LEU A 32 7.53 -5.39 5.45
N ARG A 33 8.80 -5.17 5.78
CA ARG A 33 9.90 -5.43 4.86
C ARG A 33 9.89 -6.89 4.39
N ASP A 34 9.79 -7.84 5.33
CA ASP A 34 9.81 -9.26 5.01
C ASP A 34 8.59 -9.68 4.16
N VAL A 35 7.40 -9.15 4.44
CA VAL A 35 6.18 -9.41 3.64
C VAL A 35 6.31 -8.86 2.22
N LEU A 36 6.79 -7.62 2.06
CA LEU A 36 6.97 -7.02 0.75
C LEU A 36 8.05 -7.76 -0.06
N MET A 37 9.18 -8.08 0.58
CA MET A 37 10.25 -8.82 -0.07
C MET A 37 9.87 -10.26 -0.38
N HIS A 38 8.99 -10.89 0.40
CA HIS A 38 8.43 -12.19 0.05
C HIS A 38 7.68 -12.12 -1.29
N GLY A 39 6.87 -11.09 -1.51
CA GLY A 39 6.17 -10.87 -2.80
C GLY A 39 7.14 -10.69 -3.98
N VAL A 40 8.25 -9.99 -3.78
CA VAL A 40 9.32 -9.86 -4.78
C VAL A 40 10.00 -11.21 -5.03
N ASN A 41 10.30 -11.96 -3.99
CA ASN A 41 10.99 -13.25 -4.09
C ASN A 41 10.13 -14.33 -4.77
N VAL A 42 8.82 -14.35 -4.55
CA VAL A 42 7.89 -15.23 -5.27
C VAL A 42 7.95 -14.99 -6.78
N ARG A 43 8.02 -13.72 -7.21
CA ARG A 43 8.18 -13.35 -8.62
C ARG A 43 9.54 -13.77 -9.17
N LYS A 44 10.62 -13.48 -8.43
CA LYS A 44 12.01 -13.83 -8.80
C LYS A 44 12.23 -15.34 -8.91
N ALA A 45 11.53 -16.16 -8.12
CA ALA A 45 11.66 -17.61 -8.15
C ALA A 45 11.11 -18.24 -9.44
N GLN A 46 10.18 -17.56 -10.12
CA GLN A 46 9.56 -18.03 -11.37
C GLN A 46 8.94 -19.44 -11.29
N GLU A 47 8.51 -19.86 -10.10
CA GLU A 47 7.87 -21.17 -9.86
C GLU A 47 6.45 -21.27 -10.42
N TYR A 48 5.85 -20.13 -10.77
CA TYR A 48 4.48 -20.01 -11.29
C TYR A 48 4.49 -19.31 -12.66
N PRO A 49 4.87 -20.01 -13.74
CA PRO A 49 5.04 -19.40 -15.05
C PRO A 49 3.74 -18.86 -15.66
N ASP A 50 2.59 -19.40 -15.25
CA ASP A 50 1.27 -18.99 -15.74
C ASP A 50 0.64 -17.88 -14.86
N ALA A 51 1.30 -17.47 -13.78
CA ALA A 51 0.77 -16.43 -12.91
C ALA A 51 0.92 -15.05 -13.55
N ILE A 52 -0.19 -14.31 -13.58
CA ILE A 52 -0.20 -12.91 -14.01
C ILE A 52 -0.03 -12.03 -12.77
N PHE A 53 1.04 -11.24 -12.75
CA PHE A 53 1.26 -10.19 -11.76
C PHE A 53 1.00 -8.83 -12.39
N TYR A 54 0.15 -8.03 -11.76
CA TYR A 54 -0.06 -6.63 -12.13
C TYR A 54 0.38 -5.74 -10.97
N ASP A 55 1.33 -4.84 -11.25
CA ASP A 55 1.86 -3.91 -10.25
C ASP A 55 1.11 -2.58 -10.34
N MET A 56 0.15 -2.39 -9.43
CA MET A 56 -0.64 -1.16 -9.35
C MET A 56 0.08 -0.11 -8.49
N MET A 57 0.56 0.96 -9.13
CA MET A 57 1.16 2.08 -8.42
C MET A 57 0.07 2.97 -7.81
N PHE A 58 0.12 3.15 -6.49
CA PHE A 58 -0.90 3.92 -5.76
C PHE A 58 -1.02 5.37 -6.25
N ARG A 59 0.10 6.02 -6.59
CA ARG A 59 0.11 7.38 -7.15
C ARG A 59 -0.70 7.47 -8.45
N ASP A 60 -0.51 6.51 -9.34
CA ASP A 60 -1.15 6.50 -10.64
C ASP A 60 -2.65 6.21 -10.47
N PHE A 61 -2.98 5.31 -9.54
CA PHE A 61 -4.37 5.03 -9.17
C PHE A 61 -5.08 6.27 -8.60
N ILE A 62 -4.45 7.04 -7.72
CA ILE A 62 -5.06 8.28 -7.18
C ILE A 62 -5.23 9.36 -8.26
N THR A 63 -4.40 9.33 -9.31
CA THR A 63 -4.48 10.29 -10.42
C THR A 63 -5.58 9.92 -11.42
N ASP A 64 -5.71 8.63 -11.74
CA ASP A 64 -6.71 8.11 -12.68
C ASP A 64 -7.16 6.71 -12.26
N GLN A 65 -8.16 6.67 -11.36
CA GLN A 65 -8.67 5.42 -10.80
C GLN A 65 -9.27 4.51 -11.89
N PHE A 66 -10.08 5.07 -12.78
CA PHE A 66 -10.78 4.28 -13.79
C PHE A 66 -9.82 3.79 -14.89
N GLY A 67 -8.85 4.61 -15.29
CA GLY A 67 -7.81 4.19 -16.24
C GLY A 67 -6.96 3.04 -15.69
N VAL A 68 -6.58 3.08 -14.41
CA VAL A 68 -5.85 1.98 -13.76
C VAL A 68 -6.70 0.72 -13.63
N ILE A 69 -7.98 0.83 -13.31
CA ILE A 69 -8.91 -0.33 -13.29
C ILE A 69 -8.98 -0.98 -14.67
N THR A 70 -9.08 -0.18 -15.74
CA THR A 70 -9.10 -0.70 -17.11
C THR A 70 -7.84 -1.51 -17.43
N GLN A 71 -6.67 -1.00 -17.04
CA GLN A 71 -5.40 -1.70 -17.22
C GLN A 71 -5.31 -3.01 -16.43
N ILE A 72 -5.90 -3.09 -15.23
CA ILE A 72 -6.00 -4.32 -14.44
C ILE A 72 -6.83 -5.37 -15.20
N TYR A 73 -8.00 -4.98 -15.74
CA TYR A 73 -8.86 -5.88 -16.51
C TYR A 73 -8.13 -6.43 -17.75
N ASP A 74 -7.47 -5.55 -18.50
CA ASP A 74 -6.71 -5.91 -19.69
C ASP A 74 -5.56 -6.87 -19.35
N ALA A 75 -4.79 -6.58 -18.30
CA ALA A 75 -3.68 -7.42 -17.87
C ALA A 75 -4.12 -8.82 -17.44
N LEU A 76 -5.27 -8.92 -16.78
CA LEU A 76 -5.84 -10.19 -16.33
C LEU A 76 -6.67 -10.91 -17.42
N GLY A 77 -6.83 -10.31 -18.61
CA GLY A 77 -7.66 -10.85 -19.68
C GLY A 77 -9.14 -10.94 -19.30
N LEU A 78 -9.61 -10.08 -18.39
CA LEU A 78 -10.99 -10.05 -17.92
C LEU A 78 -11.83 -9.12 -18.79
N PRO A 79 -13.03 -9.52 -19.21
CA PRO A 79 -13.93 -8.62 -19.92
C PRO A 79 -14.51 -7.58 -18.95
N MET A 80 -14.42 -6.30 -19.32
CA MET A 80 -15.14 -5.23 -18.64
C MET A 80 -16.46 -4.96 -19.37
N THR A 81 -17.57 -5.28 -18.71
CA THR A 81 -18.90 -4.99 -19.25
C THR A 81 -19.25 -3.52 -19.10
N ASP A 82 -20.13 -3.02 -19.96
CA ASP A 82 -20.63 -1.64 -19.86
C ASP A 82 -21.30 -1.34 -18.51
N GLU A 83 -21.95 -2.34 -17.91
CA GLU A 83 -22.57 -2.22 -16.59
C GLU A 83 -21.51 -2.05 -15.50
N ALA A 84 -20.50 -2.91 -15.46
CA ALA A 84 -19.41 -2.80 -14.48
C ALA A 84 -18.65 -1.48 -14.62
N ALA A 85 -18.37 -1.05 -15.86
CA ALA A 85 -17.73 0.23 -16.15
C ALA A 85 -18.55 1.41 -15.58
N ARG A 86 -19.86 1.44 -15.83
CA ARG A 86 -20.75 2.50 -15.31
C ARG A 86 -20.80 2.51 -13.79
N ASP A 87 -20.92 1.35 -13.16
CA ASP A 87 -21.05 1.25 -11.71
C ASP A 87 -19.75 1.68 -11.00
N MET A 88 -18.59 1.27 -11.52
CA MET A 88 -17.29 1.69 -10.99
C MET A 88 -17.07 3.20 -11.17
N GLN A 89 -17.41 3.76 -12.33
CA GLN A 89 -17.32 5.20 -12.55
C GLN A 89 -18.25 5.98 -11.61
N ALA A 90 -19.50 5.53 -11.45
CA ALA A 90 -20.45 6.15 -10.54
C ALA A 90 -19.96 6.12 -9.08
N PHE A 91 -19.31 5.02 -8.67
CA PHE A 91 -18.68 4.94 -7.35
C PHE A 91 -17.53 5.94 -7.19
N ILE A 92 -16.65 6.04 -8.19
CA ILE A 92 -15.53 6.99 -8.19
C ILE A 92 -16.05 8.43 -8.07
N ASP A 93 -17.04 8.79 -8.89
CA ASP A 93 -17.64 10.13 -8.92
C ASP A 93 -18.32 10.49 -7.58
N ALA A 94 -18.90 9.49 -6.90
CA ALA A 94 -19.54 9.65 -5.60
C ALA A 94 -18.56 9.70 -4.41
N ASN A 95 -17.30 9.30 -4.59
CA ASN A 95 -16.30 9.19 -3.52
C ASN A 95 -15.01 9.95 -3.86
N PRO A 96 -15.06 11.29 -4.02
CA PRO A 96 -13.88 12.06 -4.36
C PRO A 96 -12.79 11.93 -3.29
N PRO A 97 -11.50 11.99 -3.67
CA PRO A 97 -10.39 11.95 -2.72
C PRO A 97 -10.49 13.04 -1.64
N GLY A 98 -10.08 12.73 -0.42
CA GLY A 98 -9.98 13.72 0.67
C GLY A 98 -11.25 13.94 1.50
N VAL A 99 -12.34 13.22 1.23
CA VAL A 99 -13.60 13.31 2.01
C VAL A 99 -13.41 12.95 3.50
N HIS A 100 -12.39 12.15 3.84
CA HIS A 100 -12.12 11.73 5.22
C HIS A 100 -10.98 12.50 5.92
N GLY A 101 -10.50 13.60 5.34
CA GLY A 101 -9.43 14.42 5.90
C GLY A 101 -8.04 13.76 5.84
N THR A 102 -7.00 14.59 5.95
CA THR A 102 -5.62 14.12 6.07
C THR A 102 -5.33 13.86 7.54
N HIS A 103 -5.16 12.60 7.93
CA HIS A 103 -4.64 12.29 9.25
C HIS A 103 -3.16 12.71 9.31
N GLU A 104 -2.88 13.84 9.94
CA GLU A 104 -1.50 14.27 10.22
C GLU A 104 -0.96 13.49 11.42
N TYR A 105 -0.13 12.49 11.15
CA TYR A 105 0.68 11.81 12.17
C TYR A 105 2.16 12.11 11.94
N GLN A 106 2.86 12.50 13.02
CA GLN A 106 4.27 12.86 12.94
C GLN A 106 5.14 11.61 13.20
N PRO A 107 6.13 11.30 12.35
CA PRO A 107 7.02 10.14 12.51
C PRO A 107 7.64 10.03 13.91
N ASP A 108 8.01 11.17 14.50
CA ASP A 108 8.64 11.25 15.82
C ASP A 108 7.78 10.68 16.96
N GLN A 109 6.45 10.73 16.83
CA GLN A 109 5.51 10.14 17.80
C GLN A 109 5.67 8.62 17.90
N TYR A 110 6.14 8.00 16.82
CA TYR A 110 6.34 6.56 16.69
C TYR A 110 7.84 6.19 16.74
N GLY A 111 8.73 7.15 17.01
CA GLY A 111 10.17 6.92 16.98
C GLY A 111 10.70 6.52 15.60
N ILE A 112 10.00 6.93 14.53
CA ILE A 112 10.37 6.58 13.16
C ILE A 112 11.35 7.62 12.62
N ASP A 113 12.54 7.16 12.22
CA ASP A 113 13.42 7.90 11.32
C ASP A 113 13.08 7.53 9.86
N PRO A 114 12.52 8.46 9.07
CA PRO A 114 12.17 8.20 7.68
C PRO A 114 13.36 7.79 6.80
N ALA A 115 14.57 8.29 7.07
CA ALA A 115 15.76 7.93 6.30
C ALA A 115 16.20 6.49 6.61
N ALA A 116 16.22 6.11 7.89
CA ALA A 116 16.50 4.74 8.31
C ALA A 116 15.49 3.75 7.73
N VAL A 117 14.19 4.08 7.82
CA VAL A 117 13.13 3.27 7.20
C VAL A 117 13.35 3.16 5.69
N ARG A 118 13.59 4.26 4.97
CA ARG A 118 13.89 4.17 3.53
C ARG A 118 15.12 3.31 3.24
N GLY A 119 16.07 3.18 4.16
CA GLY A 119 17.20 2.26 4.07
C GLY A 119 16.75 0.79 4.15
N GLU A 120 15.92 0.43 5.14
CA GLU A 120 15.38 -0.92 5.32
C GLU A 120 14.57 -1.42 4.11
N PHE A 121 13.91 -0.52 3.40
CA PHE A 121 13.08 -0.84 2.22
C PHE A 121 13.78 -0.58 0.88
N ARG A 122 15.11 -0.32 0.86
CA ARG A 122 15.85 0.03 -0.37
C ARG A 122 15.66 -1.00 -1.48
N GLU A 123 15.80 -2.29 -1.18
CA GLU A 123 15.67 -3.33 -2.21
C GLU A 123 14.28 -3.33 -2.87
N TYR A 124 13.22 -3.12 -2.09
CA TYR A 124 11.86 -3.03 -2.59
C TYR A 124 11.65 -1.77 -3.45
N ILE A 125 12.17 -0.62 -2.98
CA ILE A 125 12.10 0.66 -3.70
C ILE A 125 12.81 0.54 -5.05
N ASP A 126 14.02 -0.03 -5.06
CA ASP A 126 14.82 -0.18 -6.28
C ASP A 126 14.17 -1.19 -7.26
N HIS A 127 13.53 -2.24 -6.75
CA HIS A 127 12.86 -3.24 -7.59
C HIS A 127 11.70 -2.64 -8.41
N PHE A 128 10.95 -1.70 -7.82
CA PHE A 128 9.79 -1.07 -8.45
C PHE A 128 10.06 0.36 -8.96
N ASP A 129 11.31 0.84 -8.89
CA ASP A 129 11.71 2.21 -9.24
C ASP A 129 10.82 3.28 -8.57
N LEU A 130 10.57 3.10 -7.27
CA LEU A 130 9.66 3.99 -6.55
C LEU A 130 10.35 5.33 -6.24
N PRO A 131 9.73 6.48 -6.59
CA PRO A 131 10.28 7.77 -6.24
C PRO A 131 10.17 8.01 -4.73
N PRO A 132 11.10 8.77 -4.14
CA PRO A 132 10.98 9.19 -2.76
C PRO A 132 9.76 10.10 -2.59
N GLU A 133 8.88 9.74 -1.64
CA GLU A 133 7.83 10.61 -1.09
C GLU A 133 8.41 11.69 -0.17
#